data_AF-A0A9N8F119-F1
#
_entry.id   AF-A0A9N8F119-F1
#
_cell.length_a   1.000
_cell.length_b   1.000
_cell.length_c   1.000
_cell.angle_alpha   90.00
_cell.angle_beta   90.00
_cell.angle_gamma   90.00
#
_symmetry.space_group_name_H-M   'P 1'
#
loop_
_entity.id
_entity.type
_entity.pdbx_description
1 polymer ?
#
loop_
_entity_poly.entity_id
_entity_poly.type
_entity_poly.pdbx_seq_one_letter_code
_entity_poly.pdbx_strand_id
1 'polypeptide(L)'
;MGLETVQKKYGESNQSCNDPAKKGKIKWTGSAGRERLKQEIIAGSVHEMSDPAEVHQRHDDYTIFPLNQFKTNLESLLEQIINEFERFEVDAEAYGHDIAIILATRTDMPEKRPWHRSPCKELLEKLVKEGKHLEIDPETEQKIKPKAIYQSDCKFREFSLKVFRNHLYQEADKQAKKDRPRKKTQKKRARRSRADRVVEEAHHLLNRVDRPEA
;
A
#
# COMPACT_ATOMS: atom_id res chain seq x y z
N MET A 1 20.16 -20.50 20.34
CA MET A 1 19.67 -21.35 19.25
C MET A 1 18.22 -20.99 18.99
N GLY A 2 17.92 -20.38 17.84
CA GLY A 2 16.58 -19.92 17.49
C GLY A 2 16.61 -18.94 16.32
N LEU A 3 16.77 -19.47 15.11
CA LEU A 3 16.51 -18.73 13.87
C LEU A 3 15.54 -19.59 13.04
N GLU A 4 14.25 -19.40 13.30
CA GLU A 4 13.17 -19.95 12.47
C GLU A 4 12.92 -19.03 11.27
N THR A 5 13.39 -19.51 10.12
CA THR A 5 12.68 -19.52 8.82
C THR A 5 11.66 -18.40 8.55
N VAL A 6 12.09 -17.35 7.84
CA VAL A 6 11.22 -16.52 7.01
C VAL A 6 11.29 -17.05 5.57
N GLN A 7 10.46 -18.04 5.25
CA GLN A 7 10.27 -18.53 3.89
C GLN A 7 9.20 -17.72 3.16
N LYS A 8 9.65 -17.06 2.08
CA LYS A 8 9.00 -16.92 0.76
C LYS A 8 7.48 -16.62 0.74
N LYS A 9 7.15 -15.35 0.51
CA LYS A 9 5.90 -14.92 -0.16
C LYS A 9 6.22 -14.19 -1.47
N TYR A 10 6.67 -14.93 -2.47
CA TYR A 10 6.58 -14.54 -3.88
C TYR A 10 6.34 -15.82 -4.68
N GLY A 11 5.07 -16.19 -4.77
CA GLY A 11 4.60 -17.32 -5.56
C GLY A 11 3.24 -16.94 -6.12
N GLU A 12 3.25 -16.52 -7.38
CA GLU A 12 2.17 -16.57 -8.39
C GLU A 12 2.56 -15.62 -9.53
N SER A 13 3.66 -15.93 -10.22
CA SER A 13 3.84 -15.45 -11.60
C SER A 13 3.07 -16.41 -12.50
N ASN A 14 2.04 -15.89 -13.15
CA ASN A 14 1.17 -16.59 -14.07
C ASN A 14 1.97 -17.41 -15.08
N GLN A 15 1.88 -18.74 -14.95
CA GLN A 15 2.26 -19.69 -15.97
C GLN A 15 1.20 -19.60 -17.08
N SER A 16 1.35 -18.64 -18.00
CA SER A 16 0.52 -18.55 -19.19
C SER A 16 0.98 -19.62 -20.18
N CYS A 17 0.15 -20.65 -20.28
CA CYS A 17 0.19 -21.72 -21.25
C CYS A 17 0.28 -21.16 -22.69
N ASN A 18 1.05 -21.85 -23.51
CA ASN A 18 1.25 -21.59 -24.93
C ASN A 18 -0.05 -21.66 -25.74
N ASP A 19 -0.46 -20.54 -26.36
CA ASP A 19 -1.32 -20.52 -27.54
C ASP A 19 -0.46 -20.28 -28.79
N PRO A 20 -0.35 -21.23 -29.75
CA PRO A 20 0.58 -21.14 -30.89
C PRO A 20 0.09 -20.26 -32.06
N ALA A 21 -0.77 -19.25 -31.84
CA ALA A 21 -1.51 -18.60 -32.94
C ALA A 21 -1.49 -17.06 -32.99
N LYS A 22 -0.60 -16.37 -32.28
CA LYS A 22 -0.31 -14.95 -32.54
C LYS A 22 1.20 -14.70 -32.52
N LYS A 23 1.85 -14.81 -33.69
CA LYS A 23 3.27 -14.50 -33.92
C LYS A 23 3.52 -12.97 -33.82
N GLY A 24 3.27 -12.39 -32.66
CA GLY A 24 3.91 -11.13 -32.28
C GLY A 24 5.37 -11.44 -31.98
N LYS A 25 6.32 -10.66 -32.52
CA LYS A 25 7.74 -10.79 -32.14
C LYS A 25 7.83 -10.62 -30.63
N ILE A 26 8.25 -11.67 -29.91
CA ILE A 26 8.44 -11.63 -28.46
C ILE A 26 9.47 -10.54 -28.17
N LYS A 27 9.10 -9.58 -27.32
CA LYS A 27 10.00 -8.49 -26.93
C LYS A 27 10.91 -9.00 -25.81
N TRP A 28 12.18 -8.61 -25.83
CA TRP A 28 13.14 -8.92 -24.77
C TRP A 28 12.64 -8.43 -23.40
N THR A 29 12.15 -7.20 -23.35
CA THR A 29 11.55 -6.58 -22.16
C THR A 29 10.31 -7.34 -21.73
N GLY A 30 10.38 -7.99 -20.55
CA GLY A 30 9.30 -8.80 -19.99
C GLY A 30 9.26 -10.25 -20.50
N SER A 31 10.27 -10.69 -21.24
CA SER A 31 10.40 -12.11 -21.63
C SER A 31 10.82 -12.99 -20.45
N ALA A 32 10.45 -14.27 -20.51
CA ALA A 32 10.92 -15.27 -19.54
C ALA A 32 12.44 -15.43 -19.56
N GLY A 33 13.06 -15.33 -20.75
CA GLY A 33 14.51 -15.36 -20.92
C GLY A 33 15.21 -14.24 -20.15
N ARG A 34 14.73 -13.00 -20.23
CA ARG A 34 15.31 -11.88 -19.45
C ARG A 34 15.22 -12.11 -17.94
N GLU A 35 14.07 -12.58 -17.46
CA GLU A 35 13.87 -12.80 -16.02
C GLU A 35 14.78 -13.93 -15.49
N ARG A 36 14.88 -15.04 -16.23
CA ARG A 36 15.80 -16.12 -15.91
C ARG A 36 17.25 -15.64 -15.89
N LEU A 37 17.66 -14.89 -16.92
CA LEU A 37 19.02 -14.36 -17.00
C LEU A 37 19.32 -13.42 -15.83
N LYS A 38 18.36 -12.57 -15.42
CA LYS A 38 18.50 -11.73 -14.22
C LYS A 38 18.75 -12.57 -12.96
N GLN A 39 18.02 -13.67 -12.79
CA GLN A 39 18.22 -14.58 -11.66
C GLN A 39 19.59 -15.27 -11.69
N GLU A 40 20.06 -15.69 -12.87
CA GLU A 40 21.38 -16.31 -13.03
C GLU A 40 22.52 -15.33 -12.74
N ILE A 41 22.38 -14.07 -13.14
CA ILE A 41 23.34 -13.01 -12.82
C ILE A 41 23.37 -12.76 -11.30
N ILE A 42 22.19 -12.62 -10.66
CA ILE A 42 22.10 -12.43 -9.21
C ILE A 42 22.67 -13.64 -8.44
N ALA A 43 22.49 -14.86 -8.96
CA ALA A 43 23.05 -16.07 -8.39
C ALA A 43 24.57 -16.23 -8.62
N GLY A 44 25.17 -15.41 -9.49
CA GLY A 44 26.57 -15.48 -9.85
C GLY A 44 26.93 -16.56 -10.89
N SER A 45 25.94 -17.26 -11.45
CA SER A 45 26.14 -18.28 -12.49
C SER A 45 26.51 -17.68 -13.85
N VAL A 46 26.17 -16.41 -14.07
CA VAL A 46 26.55 -15.59 -15.22
C VAL A 46 27.15 -14.30 -14.69
N HIS A 47 28.32 -13.92 -15.18
CA HIS A 47 29.06 -12.72 -14.75
C HIS A 47 29.79 -12.10 -15.95
N GLU A 48 30.49 -10.98 -15.74
CA GLU A 48 31.13 -10.18 -16.81
C GLU A 48 32.13 -10.94 -17.69
N MET A 49 32.76 -12.00 -17.17
CA MET A 49 33.72 -12.82 -17.92
C MET A 49 33.08 -14.02 -18.61
N SER A 50 31.77 -14.22 -18.45
CA SER A 50 31.04 -15.32 -19.10
C SER A 50 30.97 -15.07 -20.61
N ASP A 51 31.26 -16.09 -21.42
CA ASP A 51 31.12 -15.98 -22.87
C ASP A 51 29.63 -15.87 -23.24
N PRO A 52 29.19 -14.77 -23.87
CA PRO A 52 27.79 -14.62 -24.27
C PRO A 52 27.29 -15.73 -25.21
N ALA A 53 28.17 -16.33 -26.01
CA ALA A 53 27.79 -17.40 -26.93
C ALA A 53 27.46 -18.70 -26.18
N GLU A 54 28.23 -19.03 -25.14
CA GLU A 54 27.92 -20.17 -24.26
C GLU A 54 26.64 -19.92 -23.48
N VAL A 55 26.50 -18.74 -22.86
CA VAL A 55 25.30 -18.40 -22.08
C VAL A 55 24.05 -18.49 -22.95
N HIS A 56 24.09 -18.00 -24.19
CA HIS A 56 22.98 -18.05 -25.15
C HIS A 56 22.50 -19.47 -25.45
N GLN A 57 23.41 -20.46 -25.42
CA GLN A 57 23.10 -21.86 -25.71
C GLN A 57 22.59 -22.65 -24.49
N ARG A 58 22.70 -22.11 -23.27
CA ARG A 58 22.30 -22.82 -22.05
C ARG A 58 20.79 -23.09 -21.99
N HIS A 59 19.98 -22.20 -22.54
CA HIS A 59 18.52 -22.26 -22.43
C HIS A 59 17.81 -21.90 -23.73
N ASP A 60 16.77 -22.67 -24.04
CA ASP A 60 15.91 -22.45 -25.22
C ASP A 60 15.27 -21.05 -25.21
N ASP A 61 14.96 -20.50 -24.03
CA ASP A 61 14.41 -19.16 -23.87
C ASP A 61 15.34 -18.05 -24.40
N TYR A 62 16.65 -18.31 -24.45
CA TYR A 62 17.65 -17.35 -24.94
C TYR A 62 17.81 -17.44 -26.46
N THR A 63 17.74 -18.66 -27.01
CA THR A 63 17.93 -18.91 -28.44
C THR A 63 16.83 -18.29 -29.31
N ILE A 64 15.67 -17.96 -28.73
CA ILE A 64 14.59 -17.18 -29.37
C ILE A 64 15.11 -15.82 -29.89
N PHE A 65 16.11 -15.24 -29.24
CA PHE A 65 16.69 -13.96 -29.61
C PHE A 65 17.98 -14.17 -30.43
N PRO A 66 18.20 -13.42 -31.52
CA PRO A 66 19.46 -13.50 -32.27
C PRO A 66 20.67 -13.22 -31.39
N LEU A 67 21.75 -13.99 -31.55
CA LEU A 67 22.95 -13.90 -30.70
C LEU A 67 23.49 -12.46 -30.57
N ASN A 68 23.56 -11.71 -31.67
CA ASN A 68 24.04 -10.32 -31.64
C ASN A 68 23.17 -9.42 -30.74
N GLN A 69 21.85 -9.62 -30.73
CA GLN A 69 20.95 -8.87 -29.84
C GLN A 69 21.08 -9.36 -28.40
N PHE A 70 21.26 -10.66 -28.20
CA PHE A 70 21.46 -11.25 -26.89
C PHE A 70 22.72 -10.72 -26.20
N LYS A 71 23.83 -10.54 -26.93
CA LYS A 71 25.08 -9.95 -26.40
C LYS A 71 24.84 -8.57 -25.79
N THR A 72 24.27 -7.64 -26.57
CA THR A 72 23.95 -6.29 -26.09
C THR A 72 22.96 -6.32 -24.92
N ASN A 73 21.99 -7.23 -24.96
CA ASN A 73 21.03 -7.39 -23.87
C ASN A 73 21.67 -7.92 -22.58
N LEU A 74 22.63 -8.84 -22.68
CA LEU A 74 23.37 -9.39 -21.55
C LEU A 74 24.25 -8.32 -20.91
N GLU A 75 25.04 -7.60 -21.71
CA GLU A 75 25.90 -6.49 -21.24
C GLU A 75 25.06 -5.42 -20.53
N SER A 76 23.97 -4.98 -21.15
CA SER A 76 23.08 -3.98 -20.56
C SER A 76 22.42 -4.48 -19.27
N LEU A 77 22.10 -5.77 -19.18
CA LEU A 77 21.49 -6.34 -17.98
C LEU A 77 22.51 -6.49 -16.84
N LEU A 78 23.76 -6.85 -17.14
CA LEU A 78 24.86 -6.87 -16.18
C LEU A 78 25.09 -5.47 -15.60
N GLU A 79 25.25 -4.47 -16.47
CA GLU A 79 25.43 -3.08 -16.04
C GLU A 79 24.26 -2.57 -15.19
N GLN A 80 23.02 -2.88 -15.58
CA GLN A 80 21.83 -2.53 -14.79
C GLN A 80 21.87 -3.15 -13.38
N ILE A 81 22.24 -4.43 -13.28
CA ILE A 81 22.26 -5.14 -12.00
C ILE A 81 23.39 -4.61 -11.12
N ILE A 82 24.57 -4.35 -11.66
CA ILE A 82 25.70 -3.75 -10.93
C ILE A 82 25.30 -2.39 -10.36
N ASN A 83 24.73 -1.51 -11.20
CA ASN A 83 24.24 -0.21 -10.76
C ASN A 83 23.11 -0.33 -9.70
N GLU A 84 22.25 -1.35 -9.79
CA GLU A 84 21.23 -1.62 -8.77
C GLU A 84 21.86 -2.03 -7.43
N PHE A 85 22.92 -2.83 -7.45
CA PHE A 85 23.66 -3.23 -6.23
C PHE A 85 24.41 -2.06 -5.60
N GLU A 86 25.14 -1.26 -6.39
CA GLU A 86 25.82 -0.07 -5.88
C GLU A 86 24.85 0.92 -5.23
N ARG A 87 23.69 1.16 -5.87
CA ARG A 87 22.65 2.00 -5.27
C ARG A 87 22.09 1.38 -3.99
N PHE A 88 21.87 0.07 -3.96
CA PHE A 88 21.38 -0.63 -2.77
C PHE A 88 22.35 -0.48 -1.59
N GLU A 89 23.66 -0.56 -1.81
CA GLU A 89 24.65 -0.35 -0.76
C GLU A 89 24.58 1.05 -0.15
N VAL A 90 24.49 2.08 -1.00
CA VAL A 90 24.32 3.48 -0.57
C VAL A 90 23.01 3.66 0.20
N ASP A 91 21.90 3.10 -0.31
CA ASP A 91 20.60 3.17 0.35
C ASP A 91 20.60 2.45 1.71
N ALA A 92 21.32 1.32 1.82
CA ALA A 92 21.45 0.56 3.05
C ALA A 92 22.26 1.31 4.11
N GLU A 93 23.36 1.97 3.70
CA GLU A 93 24.17 2.81 4.59
C GLU A 93 23.36 4.02 5.09
N ALA A 94 22.68 4.73 4.18
CA ALA A 94 21.82 5.86 4.53
C ALA A 94 20.70 5.45 5.50
N TYR A 95 20.05 4.31 5.24
CA TYR A 95 19.04 3.77 6.14
C TYR A 95 19.62 3.42 7.52
N GLY A 96 20.79 2.78 7.57
CA GLY A 96 21.47 2.46 8.82
C GLY A 96 21.80 3.71 9.65
N HIS A 97 22.29 4.76 8.99
CA HIS A 97 22.55 6.06 9.60
C HIS A 97 21.27 6.70 10.18
N ASP A 98 20.18 6.75 9.40
CA ASP A 98 18.90 7.30 9.85
C ASP A 98 18.33 6.53 11.05
N ILE A 99 18.43 5.20 11.04
CA ILE A 99 18.05 4.36 12.16
C ILE A 99 18.90 4.66 13.40
N ALA A 100 20.21 4.82 13.24
CA ALA A 100 21.10 5.17 14.34
C ALA A 100 20.71 6.52 14.97
N ILE A 101 20.40 7.55 14.17
CA ILE A 101 19.89 8.84 14.65
C ILE A 101 18.58 8.66 15.43
N ILE A 102 17.64 7.90 14.90
CA ILE A 102 16.35 7.65 15.56
C ILE A 102 16.56 6.94 16.90
N LEU A 103 17.45 5.96 16.98
CA LEU A 103 17.74 5.21 18.20
C LEU A 103 18.46 6.09 19.24
N ALA A 104 19.44 6.88 18.83
CA ALA A 104 20.12 7.84 19.71
C ALA A 104 19.12 8.85 20.31
N THR A 105 18.29 9.44 19.45
CA THR A 105 17.24 10.39 19.86
C THR A 105 16.23 9.78 20.85
N ARG A 106 15.94 8.49 20.72
CA ARG A 106 15.04 7.76 21.63
C ARG A 106 15.67 7.42 22.97
N THR A 107 16.99 7.25 23.02
CA THR A 107 17.69 6.89 24.27
C THR A 107 17.67 8.06 25.26
N ASP A 108 17.78 9.29 24.76
CA ASP A 108 17.86 10.49 25.60
C ASP A 108 16.48 11.04 26.04
N MET A 109 15.39 10.57 25.42
CA MET A 109 14.04 11.02 25.75
C MET A 109 13.28 9.92 26.49
N PRO A 110 12.68 10.19 27.67
CA PRO A 110 11.79 9.23 28.30
C PRO A 110 10.69 8.87 27.30
N GLU A 111 10.43 7.58 27.10
CA GLU A 111 9.44 7.07 26.14
C GLU A 111 8.07 7.67 26.45
N LYS A 112 7.77 8.82 25.85
CA LYS A 112 6.45 9.40 25.94
C LYS A 112 5.55 8.56 25.09
N ARG A 113 4.78 7.69 25.75
CA ARG A 113 3.82 6.80 25.08
C ARG A 113 2.94 7.64 24.14
N PRO A 114 2.88 7.34 22.85
CA PRO A 114 2.06 8.12 21.93
C PRO A 114 0.57 7.90 22.24
N TRP A 115 -0.24 8.96 22.10
CA TRP A 115 -1.67 8.95 22.45
C TRP A 115 -2.42 7.74 21.87
N HIS A 116 -2.16 7.39 20.61
CA HIS A 116 -2.88 6.33 19.91
C HIS A 116 -2.63 4.91 20.45
N ARG A 117 -1.56 4.70 21.23
CA ARG A 117 -1.25 3.44 21.94
C ARG A 117 -1.56 3.50 23.43
N SER A 118 -2.10 4.62 23.90
CA SER A 118 -2.42 4.81 25.31
C SER A 118 -3.82 4.27 25.62
N PRO A 119 -4.04 3.77 26.85
CA PRO A 119 -5.38 3.37 27.30
C PRO A 119 -6.36 4.55 27.34
N CYS A 120 -5.84 5.80 27.39
CA CYS A 120 -6.66 7.01 27.31
C CYS A 120 -7.50 7.10 26.05
N LYS A 121 -6.97 6.64 24.92
CA LYS A 121 -7.71 6.69 23.66
C LYS A 121 -9.00 5.86 23.77
N GLU A 122 -8.91 4.63 24.26
CA GLU A 122 -10.07 3.74 24.39
C GLU A 122 -11.10 4.29 25.37
N LEU A 123 -10.64 4.87 26.50
CA LEU A 123 -11.51 5.51 27.47
C LEU A 123 -12.21 6.74 26.89
N LEU A 124 -11.49 7.58 26.14
CA LEU A 124 -12.04 8.74 25.47
C LEU A 124 -13.06 8.35 24.40
N GLU A 125 -12.78 7.32 23.59
CA GLU A 125 -13.71 6.81 22.59
C GLU A 125 -15.01 6.31 23.23
N LYS A 126 -14.92 5.59 24.35
CA LYS A 126 -16.10 5.17 25.14
C LYS A 126 -16.88 6.37 25.67
N LEU A 127 -16.20 7.34 26.28
CA LEU A 127 -16.80 8.55 26.84
C LEU A 127 -17.54 9.37 25.76
N VAL A 128 -16.93 9.51 24.58
CA VAL A 128 -17.54 10.21 23.44
C VAL A 128 -18.74 9.45 22.92
N LYS A 129 -18.64 8.12 22.78
CA LYS A 129 -19.74 7.25 22.33
C LYS A 129 -20.93 7.27 23.28
N GLU A 130 -20.67 7.34 24.59
CA GLU A 130 -21.69 7.45 25.64
C GLU A 130 -22.32 8.85 25.71
N GLY A 131 -21.79 9.84 24.98
CA GLY A 131 -22.32 11.21 24.99
C GLY A 131 -21.96 12.02 26.23
N LYS A 132 -21.17 11.48 27.17
CA LYS A 132 -20.77 12.13 28.43
C LYS A 132 -20.06 13.48 28.26
N HIS A 133 -19.35 13.65 27.14
CA HIS A 133 -18.71 14.92 26.78
C HIS A 133 -19.70 16.06 26.47
N LEU A 134 -21.00 15.76 26.31
CA LEU A 134 -22.08 16.71 26.05
C LEU A 134 -23.00 16.90 27.28
N GLU A 135 -22.79 16.12 28.35
CA GLU A 135 -23.60 16.23 29.57
C GLU A 135 -23.49 17.64 30.16
N ILE A 136 -24.58 18.06 30.79
CA ILE A 136 -24.69 19.33 31.49
C ILE A 136 -24.28 19.06 32.94
N ASP A 137 -23.37 19.88 33.44
CA ASP A 137 -22.97 19.87 34.84
C ASP A 137 -24.16 20.33 35.70
N PRO A 138 -24.59 19.53 36.69
CA PRO A 138 -25.77 19.84 37.50
C PRO A 138 -25.59 21.09 38.36
N GLU A 139 -24.36 21.49 38.68
CA GLU A 139 -24.11 22.67 39.52
C GLU A 139 -24.12 23.97 38.71
N THR A 140 -23.55 23.93 37.50
CA THR A 140 -23.37 25.15 36.68
C THR A 140 -24.37 25.28 35.53
N GLU A 141 -25.21 24.26 35.30
CA GLU A 141 -26.14 24.17 34.16
C GLU A 141 -25.46 24.36 32.78
N GLN A 142 -24.14 24.19 32.73
CA GLN A 142 -23.33 24.32 31.51
C GLN A 142 -22.78 22.98 31.06
N LYS A 143 -22.50 22.84 29.77
CA LYS A 143 -21.81 21.66 29.24
C LYS A 143 -20.49 21.43 29.98
N ILE A 144 -20.24 20.18 30.39
CA ILE A 144 -19.02 19.83 31.11
C ILE A 144 -17.80 20.27 30.29
N LYS A 145 -16.98 21.14 30.88
CA LYS A 145 -15.78 21.65 30.22
C LYS A 145 -14.76 20.51 30.06
N PRO A 146 -14.00 20.45 28.95
CA PRO A 146 -12.96 19.43 28.78
C PRO A 146 -11.95 19.31 29.93
N LYS A 147 -11.72 20.41 30.66
CA LYS A 147 -10.84 20.43 31.84
C LYS A 147 -11.38 19.55 32.98
N ALA A 148 -12.69 19.52 33.20
CA ALA A 148 -13.33 18.70 34.22
C ALA A 148 -13.23 17.20 33.85
N ILE A 149 -13.51 16.86 32.59
CA ILE A 149 -13.34 15.48 32.08
C ILE A 149 -11.88 15.02 32.22
N TYR A 150 -10.92 15.89 31.95
CA TYR A 150 -9.50 15.57 32.10
C TYR A 150 -9.10 15.27 33.55
N GLN A 151 -9.79 15.86 34.53
CA GLN A 151 -9.49 15.66 35.95
C GLN A 151 -10.12 14.39 36.53
N SER A 152 -11.12 13.79 35.87
CA SER A 152 -11.88 12.66 36.40
C SER A 152 -11.07 11.35 36.43
N ASP A 153 -10.31 11.05 35.38
CA ASP A 153 -9.49 9.84 35.29
C ASP A 153 -7.99 10.19 35.40
N CYS A 154 -7.25 9.41 36.20
CA CYS A 154 -5.80 9.57 36.31
C CYS A 154 -5.08 9.28 34.99
N LYS A 155 -5.62 8.40 34.15
CA LYS A 155 -5.01 8.03 32.87
C LYS A 155 -4.92 9.25 31.95
N PHE A 156 -5.96 10.08 31.89
CA PHE A 156 -5.96 11.27 31.01
C PHE A 156 -4.81 12.23 31.33
N ARG A 157 -4.37 12.27 32.59
CA ARG A 157 -3.27 13.13 33.07
C ARG A 157 -1.88 12.69 32.62
N GLU A 158 -1.74 11.52 31.99
CA GLU A 158 -0.50 11.10 31.32
C GLU A 158 -0.13 12.04 30.16
N PHE A 159 -1.13 12.70 29.57
CA PHE A 159 -0.96 13.64 28.47
C PHE A 159 -1.22 15.07 28.92
N SER A 160 -0.60 16.06 28.27
CA SER A 160 -0.91 17.45 28.58
C SER A 160 -2.37 17.78 28.24
N LEU A 161 -2.98 18.67 29.00
CA LEU A 161 -4.37 19.09 28.81
C LEU A 161 -4.65 19.57 27.38
N LYS A 162 -3.68 20.21 26.71
CA LYS A 162 -3.79 20.64 25.31
C LYS A 162 -3.94 19.45 24.36
N VAL A 163 -3.13 18.39 24.53
CA VAL A 163 -3.19 17.16 23.72
C VAL A 163 -4.53 16.45 23.93
N PHE A 164 -4.95 16.31 25.20
CA PHE A 164 -6.24 15.72 25.55
C PHE A 164 -7.42 16.45 24.88
N ARG A 165 -7.48 17.79 24.99
CA ARG A 165 -8.54 18.61 24.37
C ARG A 165 -8.63 18.39 22.87
N ASN A 166 -7.49 18.39 22.18
CA ASN A 166 -7.45 18.19 20.74
C ASN A 166 -8.04 16.82 20.36
N HIS A 167 -7.68 15.76 21.07
CA HIS A 167 -8.20 14.43 20.79
C HIS A 167 -9.68 14.28 21.16
N LEU A 168 -10.16 14.93 22.24
CA LEU A 168 -11.58 14.98 22.58
C LEU A 168 -12.40 15.58 21.43
N TYR A 169 -11.97 16.71 20.88
CA TYR A 169 -12.66 17.33 19.75
C TYR A 169 -12.59 16.49 18.48
N GLN A 170 -11.44 15.86 18.20
CA GLN A 170 -11.29 14.96 17.05
C GLN A 170 -12.22 13.75 17.13
N GLU A 171 -12.31 13.09 18.30
CA GLU A 171 -13.20 11.95 18.48
C GLU A 171 -14.68 12.37 18.42
N ALA A 172 -15.05 13.51 19.01
CA ALA A 172 -16.40 14.06 18.90
C ALA A 172 -16.79 14.37 17.44
N ASP A 173 -15.90 15.01 16.67
CA ASP A 173 -16.12 15.30 15.24
C ASP A 173 -16.18 14.01 14.40
N LYS A 174 -15.31 13.04 14.68
CA LYS A 174 -15.31 11.72 14.03
C LYS A 174 -16.61 10.97 14.30
N GLN A 175 -17.14 11.03 15.53
CA GLN A 175 -18.42 10.43 15.87
C GLN A 175 -19.58 11.14 15.15
N ALA A 176 -19.62 12.48 15.19
CA ALA A 176 -20.62 13.25 14.44
C ALA A 176 -20.58 12.99 12.93
N LYS A 177 -19.39 12.75 12.36
CA LYS A 177 -19.22 12.38 10.95
C LYS A 177 -19.68 10.96 10.62
N LYS A 178 -19.63 10.01 11.58
CA LYS A 178 -20.21 8.67 11.40
C LYS A 178 -21.73 8.72 11.35
N ASP A 179 -22.33 9.54 12.21
CA ASP A 179 -23.79 9.66 12.31
C ASP A 179 -24.39 10.43 11.14
N ARG A 180 -23.58 11.26 10.45
CA ARG A 180 -24.00 11.86 9.18
C ARG A 180 -24.12 10.76 8.11
N PRO A 181 -25.32 10.49 7.58
CA PRO A 181 -25.44 9.62 6.41
C PRO A 181 -24.52 10.19 5.32
N ARG A 182 -23.73 9.33 4.67
CA ARG A 182 -22.87 9.71 3.53
C ARG A 182 -23.76 10.15 2.35
N LYS A 183 -24.39 11.33 2.46
CA LYS A 183 -25.28 11.93 1.45
C LYS A 183 -24.57 12.05 0.11
N LYS A 184 -23.24 12.23 0.11
CA LYS A 184 -22.41 12.26 -1.11
C LYS A 184 -22.35 10.91 -1.83
N THR A 185 -22.25 9.80 -1.11
CA THR A 185 -22.19 8.45 -1.72
C THR A 185 -23.58 8.00 -2.21
N GLN A 186 -24.64 8.32 -1.47
CA GLN A 186 -26.02 8.12 -1.92
C GLN A 186 -26.35 8.96 -3.16
N LYS A 187 -25.98 10.26 -3.20
CA LYS A 187 -26.18 11.10 -4.39
C LYS A 187 -25.38 10.60 -5.60
N LYS A 188 -24.16 10.08 -5.41
CA LYS A 188 -23.36 9.48 -6.50
C LYS A 188 -23.98 8.16 -6.99
N ARG A 189 -24.46 7.29 -6.09
CA ARG A 189 -25.20 6.07 -6.44
C ARG A 189 -26.51 6.39 -7.17
N ALA A 190 -27.29 7.36 -6.70
CA ALA A 190 -28.52 7.81 -7.34
C ALA A 190 -28.28 8.42 -8.74
N ARG A 191 -27.16 9.12 -8.94
CA ARG A 191 -26.78 9.62 -10.28
C ARG A 191 -26.36 8.49 -11.22
N ARG A 192 -25.64 7.48 -10.73
CA ARG A 192 -25.29 6.29 -11.53
C ARG A 192 -26.53 5.49 -11.92
N SER A 193 -27.42 5.19 -10.97
CA SER A 193 -28.67 4.47 -11.28
C SER A 193 -29.58 5.21 -12.25
N ARG A 194 -29.55 6.55 -12.27
CA ARG A 194 -30.28 7.34 -13.28
C ARG A 194 -29.62 7.27 -14.64
N ALA A 195 -28.29 7.32 -14.72
CA ALA A 195 -27.56 7.17 -15.98
C ALA A 195 -27.74 5.76 -16.57
N ASP A 196 -27.63 4.72 -15.74
CA ASP A 196 -27.81 3.32 -16.15
C ASP A 196 -29.24 3.07 -16.67
N ARG A 197 -30.27 3.65 -16.03
CA ARG A 197 -31.66 3.61 -16.53
C ARG A 197 -31.84 4.29 -17.88
N VAL A 198 -31.20 5.44 -18.10
CA VAL A 198 -31.28 6.15 -19.40
C VAL A 198 -30.62 5.32 -20.50
N VAL A 199 -29.52 4.62 -20.19
CA VAL A 199 -28.86 3.71 -21.13
C VAL A 199 -29.74 2.49 -21.45
N GLU A 200 -30.38 1.87 -20.45
CA GLU A 200 -31.35 0.78 -20.68
C GLU A 200 -32.55 1.23 -21.52
N GLU A 201 -33.12 2.40 -21.23
CA GLU A 201 -34.27 2.93 -21.97
C GLU A 201 -33.91 3.24 -23.43
N ALA A 202 -32.73 3.82 -23.68
CA ALA A 202 -32.22 4.04 -25.03
C ALA A 202 -32.00 2.73 -25.79
N HIS A 203 -31.44 1.70 -25.14
CA HIS A 203 -31.29 0.36 -25.74
C HIS A 203 -32.66 -0.27 -26.08
N HIS A 204 -33.65 -0.14 -25.20
CA HIS A 204 -34.98 -0.67 -25.44
C HIS A 204 -35.70 0.03 -26.60
N LEU A 205 -35.52 1.35 -26.76
CA LEU A 205 -36.09 2.10 -27.88
C LEU A 205 -35.45 1.71 -29.22
N LEU A 206 -34.13 1.51 -29.26
CA LEU A 206 -33.44 1.05 -30.47
C LEU A 206 -33.92 -0.35 -30.90
N ASN A 207 -34.13 -1.27 -29.96
CA ASN A 207 -34.63 -2.62 -30.24
C ASN A 207 -36.10 -2.68 -30.70
N ARG A 208 -36.88 -1.59 -30.58
CA ARG A 208 -38.27 -1.54 -31.06
C ARG A 208 -38.40 -1.17 -32.54
N VAL A 209 -37.37 -0.59 -33.15
CA VAL A 209 -37.44 -0.09 -34.54
C VAL A 209 -37.28 -1.21 -35.58
N ASP A 210 -36.70 -2.35 -35.20
CA ASP A 210 -36.35 -3.45 -36.13
C ASP A 210 -37.34 -4.64 -36.12
N ARG A 211 -38.59 -4.47 -35.65
CA ARG A 211 -39.65 -5.47 -35.90
C ARG A 211 -40.51 -5.03 -37.08
N PRO A 212 -40.21 -5.48 -38.31
CA PRO A 212 -41.17 -5.34 -39.40
C PRO A 212 -42.43 -6.14 -39.03
N GLU A 213 -43.58 -5.48 -39.07
CA GLU A 213 -44.87 -6.15 -39.02
C GLU A 213 -44.96 -7.08 -40.23
N ALA A 214 -45.00 -8.38 -39.95
CA ALA A 214 -45.26 -9.43 -40.91
C ALA A 214 -46.75 -9.75 -40.92
#